data_AF-A0A7S2TT63-F1
#
_entry.id   AF-A0A7S2TT63-F1
#
_cell.length_a   1.000
_cell.length_b   1.000
_cell.length_c   1.000
_cell.angle_alpha   90.00
_cell.angle_beta   90.00
_cell.angle_gamma   90.00
#
_symmetry.space_group_name_H-M   'P 1'
#
loop_
_entity.id
_entity.type
_entity.pdbx_description
1 polymer ?
#
loop_
_entity_poly.entity_id
_entity_poly.type
_entity_poly.pdbx_seq_one_letter_code
_entity_poly.pdbx_strand_id
1 'polypeptide(L)'
;VLACVSHQRLVVWYYPHVVYVDKDLLPKTQTSVDAAHFGKQSEIIDFQGSSCTIQRADGSLLSAPVSAFPLTLVQYATKNKWPQCTRLCRFANQTVLWACLAAIA
;
A
#
# COMPACT_ATOMS: atom_id res chain seq x y z
N VAL A 1 -4.08 6.11 3.40
CA VAL A 1 -3.86 4.71 2.96
C VAL A 1 -5.08 3.90 3.34
N LEU A 2 -5.49 2.99 2.47
CA LEU A 2 -6.52 1.99 2.76
C LEU A 2 -5.90 0.61 2.64
N ALA A 3 -6.29 -0.33 3.49
CA ALA A 3 -5.89 -1.71 3.41
C ALA A 3 -7.14 -2.60 3.50
N CYS A 4 -7.15 -3.69 2.76
CA CYS A 4 -8.23 -4.67 2.78
C CYS A 4 -7.64 -6.07 2.66
N VAL A 5 -8.22 -7.03 3.37
CA VAL A 5 -7.94 -8.45 3.17
C VAL A 5 -9.07 -9.04 2.33
N SER A 6 -8.74 -9.58 1.15
CA SER A 6 -9.70 -10.23 0.26
C SER A 6 -9.07 -11.47 -0.35
N HIS A 7 -9.80 -12.59 -0.38
CA HIS A 7 -9.35 -13.85 -0.97
C HIS A 7 -7.94 -14.29 -0.51
N GLN A 8 -7.64 -14.15 0.79
CA GLN A 8 -6.31 -14.46 1.36
C GLN A 8 -5.16 -13.60 0.79
N ARG A 9 -5.48 -12.38 0.35
CA ARG A 9 -4.51 -11.37 -0.07
C ARG A 9 -4.72 -10.09 0.71
N LEU A 10 -3.63 -9.51 1.20
CA LEU A 10 -3.65 -8.14 1.72
C LEU A 10 -3.43 -7.19 0.55
N VAL A 11 -4.43 -6.38 0.24
CA VAL A 11 -4.34 -5.31 -0.75
C VAL A 11 -4.22 -3.98 -0.03
N VAL A 12 -3.19 -3.21 -0.37
CA VAL A 12 -2.94 -1.89 0.20
C VAL A 12 -2.99 -0.85 -0.90
N TRP A 13 -3.86 0.15 -0.74
CA TRP A 13 -3.96 1.33 -1.58
C TRP A 13 -3.32 2.52 -0.88
N TYR A 14 -2.20 2.98 -1.43
CA TYR A 14 -1.47 4.10 -0.86
C TYR A 14 -2.13 5.45 -1.15
N TYR A 15 -2.79 5.57 -2.30
CA TYR A 15 -3.49 6.78 -2.72
C TYR A 15 -4.91 6.46 -3.24
N PRO A 16 -5.88 6.19 -2.34
CA PRO A 16 -7.22 5.77 -2.73
C PRO A 16 -8.02 6.85 -3.47
N HIS A 17 -7.62 8.12 -3.36
CA HIS A 17 -8.24 9.22 -4.11
C HIS A 17 -8.06 9.07 -5.63
N VAL A 18 -7.10 8.26 -6.09
CA VAL A 18 -6.89 7.97 -7.51
C VAL A 18 -8.14 7.44 -8.20
N VAL A 19 -9.05 6.76 -7.48
CA VAL A 19 -10.33 6.27 -8.02
C VAL A 19 -11.15 7.38 -8.68
N TYR A 20 -11.06 8.61 -8.14
CA TYR A 20 -11.80 9.77 -8.64
C TYR A 20 -11.07 10.52 -9.76
N VAL A 21 -9.76 10.29 -9.90
CA VAL A 21 -8.91 10.97 -10.90
C VAL A 21 -8.75 10.09 -12.13
N ASP A 22 -8.29 8.85 -11.93
CA ASP A 22 -7.98 7.89 -12.99
C ASP A 22 -8.17 6.45 -12.50
N LYS A 23 -9.19 5.77 -13.05
CA LYS A 23 -9.52 4.38 -12.72
C LYS A 23 -8.50 3.38 -13.27
N ASP A 24 -7.81 3.71 -14.36
CA ASP A 24 -6.80 2.84 -14.98
C ASP A 24 -5.47 2.88 -14.21
N LEU A 25 -5.27 3.93 -13.41
CA LEU A 25 -4.12 4.08 -12.52
C LEU A 25 -4.31 3.38 -11.17
N LEU A 26 -5.55 3.10 -10.76
CA LEU A 26 -5.87 2.35 -9.54
C LEU A 26 -5.13 0.99 -9.42
N PRO A 27 -5.20 0.07 -10.40
CA PRO A 27 -4.52 -1.22 -10.28
C PRO A 27 -2.99 -1.09 -10.23
N LYS A 28 -2.44 0.04 -10.69
CA LYS A 28 -1.00 0.31 -10.69
C LYS A 28 -0.51 0.94 -9.38
N THR A 29 -1.41 1.50 -8.56
CA THR A 29 -1.11 2.19 -7.30
C THR A 29 -1.39 1.34 -6.06
N GLN A 30 -1.79 0.09 -6.25
CA GLN A 30 -2.00 -0.88 -5.19
C GLN A 30 -0.86 -1.89 -5.11
N THR A 31 -0.59 -2.39 -3.91
CA THR A 31 0.25 -3.57 -3.72
C THR A 31 -0.58 -4.68 -3.10
N SER A 32 -0.47 -5.87 -3.69
CA SER A 32 -1.02 -7.10 -3.10
C SER A 32 0.12 -7.94 -2.52
N VAL A 33 0.00 -8.28 -1.24
CA VAL A 33 0.84 -9.29 -0.60
C VAL A 33 0.02 -10.56 -0.50
N ASP A 34 0.52 -11.62 -1.13
CA ASP A 34 -0.06 -12.95 -0.99
C ASP A 34 0.06 -13.39 0.45
N ALA A 35 -1.04 -13.87 0.99
CA ALA A 35 -1.10 -14.25 2.37
C ALA A 35 -1.99 -15.47 2.54
N ALA A 36 -1.55 -16.54 1.88
CA ALA A 36 -2.07 -17.89 2.01
C ALA A 36 -2.24 -18.32 3.48
N HIS A 37 -1.46 -17.72 4.39
CA HIS A 37 -1.51 -17.99 5.81
C HIS A 37 -2.62 -17.24 6.57
N PHE A 38 -3.39 -16.31 6.00
CA PHE A 38 -4.41 -15.58 6.77
C PHE A 38 -5.66 -16.40 7.11
N GLY A 39 -5.86 -17.56 6.47
CA GLY A 39 -7.02 -18.40 6.71
C GLY A 39 -8.34 -17.75 6.28
N LYS A 40 -9.45 -18.44 6.53
CA LYS A 40 -10.80 -17.92 6.29
C LYS A 40 -11.18 -16.97 7.44
N GLN A 41 -11.87 -15.88 7.14
CA GLN A 41 -12.34 -14.87 8.12
C GLN A 41 -11.20 -14.21 8.92
N SER A 42 -10.21 -13.65 8.22
CA SER A 42 -9.20 -12.79 8.83
C SER A 42 -9.68 -11.33 8.87
N GLU A 43 -9.31 -10.63 9.93
CA GLU A 43 -9.64 -9.21 10.12
C GLU A 43 -8.36 -8.39 10.34
N ILE A 44 -8.32 -7.19 9.79
CA ILE A 44 -7.22 -6.25 10.04
C ILE A 44 -7.49 -5.59 11.39
N ILE A 45 -6.62 -5.81 12.37
CA ILE A 45 -6.71 -5.13 13.67
C ILE A 45 -6.01 -3.78 13.61
N ASP A 46 -4.83 -3.74 12.97
CA ASP A 46 -3.98 -2.57 13.04
C ASP A 46 -3.10 -2.43 11.80
N PHE A 47 -2.78 -1.20 11.45
CA PHE A 47 -1.89 -0.84 10.36
C PHE A 47 -0.93 0.25 10.82
N GLN A 48 0.31 -0.12 11.10
CA GLN A 48 1.34 0.80 11.57
C GLN A 48 2.55 0.79 10.65
N GLY A 49 2.78 1.93 10.01
CA GLY A 49 3.95 2.16 9.16
C GLY A 49 4.07 1.14 8.03
N SER A 50 4.99 0.21 8.18
CA SER A 50 5.35 -0.83 7.20
C SER A 50 4.86 -2.22 7.58
N SER A 51 3.93 -2.33 8.54
CA SER A 51 3.39 -3.61 9.00
C SER A 51 1.89 -3.52 9.23
N CYS A 52 1.18 -4.58 8.82
CA CYS A 52 -0.24 -4.74 9.02
C CYS A 52 -0.47 -5.95 9.94
N THR A 53 -1.14 -5.72 11.07
CA THR A 53 -1.49 -6.76 12.04
C THR A 53 -2.87 -7.31 11.71
N ILE A 54 -2.94 -8.62 11.49
CA ILE A 54 -4.12 -9.33 11.05
C ILE A 54 -4.47 -10.40 12.08
N GLN A 55 -5.71 -10.40 12.56
CA GLN A 55 -6.25 -11.50 13.35
C GLN A 55 -6.79 -12.57 12.41
N ARG A 56 -6.48 -13.81 12.71
CA ARG A 56 -7.15 -14.96 12.12
C ARG A 56 -8.40 -15.33 12.90
N ALA A 57 -9.26 -16.16 12.30
CA ALA A 57 -10.44 -16.73 12.96
C ALA A 57 -10.13 -17.58 14.20
N ASP A 58 -8.91 -18.15 14.30
CA ASP A 58 -8.44 -18.87 15.49
C ASP A 58 -7.97 -17.94 16.62
N GLY A 59 -8.06 -16.62 16.43
CA GLY A 59 -7.60 -15.60 17.36
C GLY A 59 -6.10 -15.29 17.28
N SER A 60 -5.32 -16.01 16.45
CA SER A 60 -3.90 -15.75 16.30
C SER A 60 -3.62 -14.45 15.55
N LEU A 61 -2.56 -13.75 15.98
CA LEU A 61 -2.11 -12.49 15.37
C LEU A 61 -0.97 -12.76 14.40
N LEU A 62 -1.10 -12.22 13.19
CA LEU A 62 -0.08 -12.22 12.16
C LEU A 62 0.34 -10.81 11.82
N SER A 63 1.65 -10.59 11.68
CA SER A 63 2.18 -9.35 11.13
C SER A 63 2.59 -9.57 9.68
N ALA A 64 1.98 -8.84 8.77
CA ALA A 64 2.29 -8.85 7.35
C ALA A 64 3.15 -7.64 6.98
N PRO A 65 4.32 -7.83 6.37
CA PRO A 65 5.16 -6.72 5.93
C PRO A 65 4.50 -6.01 4.75
N VAL A 66 4.50 -4.68 4.79
CA VAL A 66 3.98 -3.80 3.74
C VAL A 66 5.08 -2.83 3.35
N SER A 67 5.18 -2.51 2.06
CA SER A 67 6.19 -1.56 1.59
C SER A 67 5.94 -0.17 2.18
N ALA A 68 6.96 0.38 2.86
CA ALA A 68 6.95 1.73 3.41
C ALA A 68 7.22 2.81 2.36
N PHE A 69 7.82 2.44 1.21
CA PHE A 69 8.27 3.42 0.21
C PHE A 69 7.14 4.31 -0.32
N PRO A 70 5.94 3.78 -0.66
CA PRO A 70 4.87 4.64 -1.17
C PRO A 70 4.29 5.57 -0.11
N LEU A 71 4.31 5.19 1.17
CA LEU A 71 3.93 6.07 2.28
C LEU A 71 4.87 7.28 2.37
N THR A 72 6.18 7.03 2.36
CA THR A 72 7.20 8.08 2.38
C THR A 72 7.11 8.98 1.14
N LEU A 73 6.78 8.42 -0.02
CA LEU A 73 6.55 9.17 -1.25
C LEU A 73 5.40 10.16 -1.11
N VAL A 74 4.25 9.72 -0.59
CA VAL A 74 3.08 10.60 -0.34
C VAL A 74 3.45 11.71 0.65
N GLN A 75 4.24 11.41 1.69
CA GLN A 75 4.71 12.41 2.65
C GLN A 75 5.66 13.44 2.02
N TYR A 76 6.49 13.05 1.05
CA TYR A 76 7.33 14.00 0.31
C TYR A 76 6.50 14.85 -0.66
N ALA A 77 5.54 14.24 -1.35
CA ALA A 77 4.67 14.94 -2.29
C ALA A 77 3.81 16.01 -1.58
N THR A 78 3.21 15.67 -0.44
CA THR A 78 2.46 16.64 0.41
C THR A 78 3.32 17.81 0.92
N LYS A 79 4.64 17.61 1.03
CA LYS A 79 5.62 18.66 1.39
C LYS A 79 6.22 19.38 0.17
N ASN A 80 5.66 19.20 -1.03
CA ASN A 80 6.17 19.73 -2.31
C ASN A 80 7.63 19.37 -2.61
N LYS A 81 8.11 18.24 -2.08
CA LYS A 81 9.48 17.73 -2.23
C LYS A 81 9.62 16.82 -3.46
N TRP A 82 9.22 17.31 -4.63
CA TRP A 82 9.22 16.57 -5.90
C TRP A 82 10.59 15.99 -6.32
N PRO A 83 11.73 16.68 -6.12
CA PRO A 83 13.04 16.09 -6.41
C PRO A 83 13.36 14.87 -5.55
N GLN A 84 12.92 14.85 -4.28
CA GLN A 84 13.07 13.69 -3.42
C GLN A 84 12.16 12.52 -3.86
N CYS A 85 10.92 12.81 -4.27
CA CYS A 85 9.99 11.81 -4.80
C CYS A 85 10.59 11.09 -6.02
N THR A 86 11.07 11.85 -7.01
CA THR A 86 11.66 11.28 -8.24
C THR A 86 12.93 10.49 -7.96
N ARG A 87 13.78 10.94 -7.04
CA ARG A 87 14.96 10.17 -6.56
C ARG A 87 14.55 8.85 -5.91
N LEU A 88 13.52 8.87 -5.07
CA LEU A 88 13.00 7.66 -4.43
C LEU A 88 12.45 6.67 -5.46
N CYS A 89 11.68 7.15 -6.44
CA CYS A 89 11.16 6.31 -7.53
C CYS A 89 12.28 5.68 -8.37
N ARG A 90 13.34 6.45 -8.68
CA ARG A 90 14.51 5.93 -9.42
C ARG A 90 15.30 4.92 -8.59
N PHE A 91 15.48 5.16 -7.29
CA PHE A 91 16.22 4.27 -6.40
C PHE A 91 15.53 2.92 -6.23
N ALA A 92 14.22 2.92 -5.94
CA ALA A 92 13.47 1.69 -5.76
C ALA A 92 13.11 1.00 -7.09
N ASN A 93 13.04 1.77 -8.18
CA ASN A 93 12.75 1.31 -9.55
C ASN A 93 11.50 0.41 -9.64
N GLN A 94 10.44 0.75 -8.88
CA GLN A 94 9.17 0.03 -8.87
C GLN A 94 8.09 0.81 -9.60
N THR A 95 7.33 0.12 -10.46
CA THR A 95 6.22 0.71 -11.23
C THR A 95 5.16 1.33 -10.32
N VAL A 96 4.91 0.73 -9.15
CA VAL A 96 3.92 1.24 -8.19
C VAL A 96 4.29 2.62 -7.67
N LEU A 97 5.57 2.90 -7.41
CA LEU A 97 6.02 4.20 -6.93
C LEU A 97 5.84 5.29 -7.99
N TRP A 98 6.15 4.96 -9.25
CA TRP A 98 5.92 5.86 -10.37
C TRP A 98 4.42 6.12 -10.60
N ALA A 99 3.59 5.08 -10.50
CA ALA A 99 2.14 5.24 -10.60
C ALA A 99 1.59 6.10 -9.46
N CYS A 100 2.05 5.90 -8.22
CA CYS A 100 1.66 6.73 -7.09
C CYS A 100 2.12 8.18 -7.27
N LEU A 101 3.33 8.41 -7.79
CA LEU A 101 3.81 9.76 -8.10
C LEU A 101 2.95 10.44 -9.17
N ALA A 102 2.61 9.72 -10.24
CA ALA A 102 1.74 10.21 -11.30
C ALA A 102 0.31 10.49 -10.82
N ALA A 103 -0.17 9.76 -9.81
CA ALA A 103 -1.50 9.98 -9.23
C ALA A 103 -1.57 11.23 -8.33
N ILE A 104 -0.42 11.69 -7.80
CA ILE A 104 -0.35 12.82 -6.86
C ILE A 104 0.04 14.12 -7.56
N ALA A 105 0.83 14.04 -8.64
CA ALA A 105 1.24 15.17 -9.46
C ALA A 105 0.07 15.68 -10.31
#